data_AF-A0A496UZE0-F1
#
_entry.id   AF-A0A496UZE0-F1
#
_cell.length_a   1.000
_cell.length_b   1.000
_cell.length_c   1.000
_cell.angle_alpha   90.00
_cell.angle_beta   90.00
_cell.angle_gamma   90.00
#
_symmetry.space_group_name_H-M   'P 1'
#
loop_
_entity.id
_entity.type
_entity.pdbx_description
1 polymer ?
#
loop_
_entity_poly.entity_id
_entity_poly.type
_entity_poly.pdbx_seq_one_letter_code
_entity_poly.pdbx_strand_id
1 'polypeptide(L)'
;MRFILVLLLAFMSTLSLAQNKRVIDYYQQAMSDYQQAISDLKAARATIKAENEAVAKEAAKIDALIPQYEAALKTTIQALVDEYQARFQQIEEAYVKGLATSELADLSVKLAQAAELEINALSEKLKGSFSKAQVVFNSVANKQGANAKGDANTLAFWQIPYQDRFKVKGIPTLDSNYYNPTLYQSKGPATYVDVVEDLEGKVAMLMTASADGIDPKTMKMINPKFIEGQKNVYDAHFASGWSSHDYDGDTYGSNCATTFGKVTQHYSSCWTYNLGADADSPYDDKHWGPHFHSPTAQSLNLKTDGSSYTRVRRITRYVIF
;
A
#
# COMPACT_ATOMS: atom_id res chain seq x y z
N MET A 1 -14.29 23.92 38.63
CA MET A 1 -13.26 24.73 39.34
C MET A 1 -13.74 25.33 40.67
N ARG A 2 -14.88 26.04 40.74
CA ARG A 2 -15.35 26.69 41.98
C ARG A 2 -15.54 25.74 43.18
N PHE A 3 -16.03 24.52 42.97
CA PHE A 3 -16.20 23.53 44.04
C PHE A 3 -14.89 22.93 44.59
N ILE A 4 -13.83 22.86 43.78
CA ILE A 4 -12.53 22.31 44.19
C ILE A 4 -11.79 23.31 45.09
N LEU A 5 -11.91 24.61 44.79
CA LEU A 5 -11.32 25.70 45.58
C LEU A 5 -11.90 25.77 47.00
N VAL A 6 -13.21 25.51 47.16
CA VAL A 6 -13.89 25.51 48.47
C VAL A 6 -13.46 24.31 49.33
N LEU A 7 -13.30 23.12 48.71
CA LEU A 7 -12.81 21.91 49.39
C LEU A 7 -11.35 22.04 49.84
N LEU A 8 -10.50 22.71 49.05
CA LEU A 8 -9.11 22.97 49.38
C LEU A 8 -8.92 23.94 50.55
N LEU A 9 -9.74 24.99 50.60
CA LEU A 9 -9.70 25.96 51.70
C LEU A 9 -10.08 25.32 53.05
N ALA A 10 -10.95 24.32 53.05
CA ALA A 10 -11.31 23.57 54.25
C ALA A 10 -10.14 22.69 54.76
N PHE A 11 -9.39 22.05 53.86
CA PHE A 11 -8.26 21.16 54.20
C PHE A 11 -6.95 21.89 54.54
N MET A 12 -6.75 23.13 54.09
CA MET A 12 -5.52 23.90 54.34
C MET A 12 -5.41 24.47 55.77
N SER A 13 -6.46 24.34 56.60
CA SER A 13 -6.50 24.88 57.97
C SER A 13 -5.69 24.09 59.01
N THR A 14 -5.24 22.87 58.68
CA THR A 14 -4.51 21.97 59.60
C THR A 14 -3.06 21.67 59.18
N LEU A 15 -2.63 22.16 58.02
CA LEU A 15 -1.30 21.91 57.46
C LEU A 15 -0.29 23.01 57.85
N SER A 16 1.00 22.66 57.90
CA SER A 16 2.06 23.65 58.08
C SER A 16 2.17 24.58 56.86
N LEU A 17 2.70 25.79 57.07
CA LEU A 17 2.90 26.79 56.00
C LEU A 17 3.69 26.24 54.80
N ALA A 18 4.70 25.39 55.05
CA ALA A 18 5.50 24.77 54.00
C ALA A 18 4.70 23.75 53.17
N GLN A 19 3.80 22.99 53.80
CA GLN A 19 2.91 22.06 53.10
C GLN A 19 1.88 22.83 52.27
N ASN A 20 1.30 23.90 52.80
CA ASN A 20 0.39 24.77 52.06
C ASN A 20 1.05 25.39 50.82
N LYS A 21 2.32 25.83 50.93
CA LYS A 21 3.09 26.33 49.78
C LYS A 21 3.24 25.25 48.69
N ARG A 22 3.64 24.02 49.05
CA ARG A 22 3.78 22.92 48.06
C ARG A 22 2.48 22.62 47.34
N VAL A 23 1.37 22.60 48.07
CA VAL A 23 0.04 22.40 47.47
C VAL A 23 -0.28 23.50 46.46
N ILE A 24 -0.04 24.77 46.81
CA ILE A 24 -0.22 25.90 45.90
C ILE A 24 0.67 25.77 44.66
N ASP A 25 1.95 25.44 44.82
CA ASP A 25 2.90 25.26 43.72
C ASP A 25 2.41 24.14 42.76
N TYR A 26 1.94 23.01 43.29
CA TYR A 26 1.36 21.93 42.47
C TYR A 26 0.11 22.37 41.71
N TYR A 27 -0.77 23.16 42.34
CA TYR A 27 -1.95 23.68 41.65
C TYR A 27 -1.59 24.67 40.54
N GLN A 28 -0.60 25.54 40.78
CA GLN A 28 -0.11 26.46 39.75
C GLN A 28 0.51 25.70 38.57
N GLN A 29 1.31 24.68 38.84
CA GLN A 29 1.86 23.80 37.80
C GLN A 29 0.75 23.10 37.02
N ALA A 30 -0.21 22.46 37.71
CA ALA A 30 -1.32 21.78 37.05
C ALA A 30 -2.15 22.74 36.17
N MET A 31 -2.41 23.97 36.64
CA MET A 31 -3.09 24.98 35.82
C MET A 31 -2.28 25.38 34.58
N SER A 32 -0.95 25.53 34.72
CA SER A 32 -0.05 25.79 33.59
C SER A 32 -0.08 24.65 32.58
N ASP A 33 0.01 23.40 33.06
CA ASP A 33 -0.05 22.21 32.22
C ASP A 33 -1.40 22.11 31.49
N TYR A 34 -2.52 22.42 32.16
CA TYR A 34 -3.84 22.48 31.52
C TYR A 34 -3.94 23.57 30.46
N GLN A 35 -3.35 24.74 30.68
CA GLN A 35 -3.32 25.81 29.69
C GLN A 35 -2.50 25.40 28.46
N GLN A 36 -1.36 24.75 28.67
CA GLN A 36 -0.54 24.22 27.60
C GLN A 36 -1.29 23.15 26.80
N ALA A 37 -1.91 22.17 27.48
CA ALA A 37 -2.71 21.13 26.83
C ALA A 37 -3.86 21.70 25.99
N ILE A 38 -4.54 22.75 26.48
CA ILE A 38 -5.58 23.46 25.70
C ILE A 38 -4.99 24.14 24.47
N SER A 39 -3.79 24.72 24.57
CA SER A 39 -3.08 25.34 23.45
C SER A 39 -2.72 24.30 22.39
N ASP A 40 -2.16 23.16 22.81
CA ASP A 40 -1.75 22.07 21.93
C ASP A 40 -2.97 21.45 21.22
N LEU A 41 -4.08 21.25 21.93
CA LEU A 41 -5.34 20.77 21.34
C LEU A 41 -5.90 21.74 20.30
N LYS A 42 -5.76 23.06 20.50
CA LYS A 42 -6.17 24.06 19.49
C LYS A 42 -5.28 23.99 18.26
N ALA A 43 -3.96 23.85 18.44
CA ALA A 43 -3.02 23.70 17.33
C ALA A 43 -3.30 22.42 16.53
N ALA A 44 -3.46 21.27 17.20
CA ALA A 44 -3.81 20.01 16.56
C ALA A 44 -5.14 20.09 15.78
N ARG A 45 -6.16 20.74 16.35
CA ARG A 45 -7.44 20.98 15.66
C ARG A 45 -7.27 21.83 14.41
N ALA A 46 -6.39 22.83 14.43
CA ALA A 46 -6.10 23.65 13.26
C ALA A 46 -5.41 22.84 12.14
N THR A 47 -4.44 21.98 12.50
CA THR A 47 -3.78 21.07 11.56
C THR A 47 -4.78 20.10 10.92
N ILE A 48 -5.59 19.41 11.72
CA ILE A 48 -6.64 18.48 11.21
C ILE A 48 -7.59 19.20 10.26
N LYS A 49 -7.97 20.45 10.58
CA LYS A 49 -8.84 21.24 9.71
C LYS A 49 -8.18 21.52 8.36
N ALA A 50 -6.91 21.93 8.35
CA ALA A 50 -6.16 22.21 7.12
C ALA A 50 -5.97 20.94 6.25
N GLU A 51 -5.67 19.80 6.88
CA GLU A 51 -5.56 18.51 6.18
C GLU A 51 -6.90 18.09 5.57
N ASN A 52 -8.02 18.23 6.30
CA ASN A 52 -9.35 17.92 5.77
C ASN A 52 -9.72 18.83 4.58
N GLU A 53 -9.36 20.12 4.63
CA GLU A 53 -9.56 21.06 3.51
C GLU A 53 -8.71 20.66 2.28
N ALA A 54 -7.47 20.21 2.49
CA ALA A 54 -6.62 19.71 1.42
C ALA A 54 -7.18 18.42 0.79
N VAL A 55 -7.60 17.45 1.61
CA VAL A 55 -8.25 16.21 1.14
C VAL A 55 -9.53 16.51 0.37
N ALA A 56 -10.37 17.41 0.87
CA ALA A 56 -11.59 17.82 0.17
C ALA A 56 -11.28 18.47 -1.19
N LYS A 57 -10.20 19.25 -1.29
CA LYS A 57 -9.76 19.84 -2.57
C LYS A 57 -9.29 18.79 -3.56
N GLU A 58 -8.54 17.78 -3.13
CA GLU A 58 -8.14 16.67 -4.01
C GLU A 58 -9.33 15.80 -4.42
N ALA A 59 -10.26 15.51 -3.50
CA ALA A 59 -11.50 14.81 -3.82
C ALA A 59 -12.32 15.56 -4.89
N ALA A 60 -12.45 16.89 -4.76
CA ALA A 60 -13.14 17.71 -5.75
C ALA A 60 -12.46 17.70 -7.13
N LYS A 61 -11.12 17.58 -7.20
CA LYS A 61 -10.41 17.40 -8.48
C LYS A 61 -10.75 16.05 -9.11
N ILE A 62 -10.79 14.98 -8.32
CA ILE A 62 -11.17 13.65 -8.81
C ILE A 62 -12.61 13.67 -9.33
N ASP A 63 -13.54 14.24 -8.56
CA ASP A 63 -14.95 14.38 -8.96
C ASP A 63 -15.11 15.19 -10.25
N ALA A 64 -14.26 16.22 -10.47
CA ALA A 64 -14.25 16.99 -11.70
C ALA A 64 -13.66 16.23 -12.91
N LEU A 65 -12.82 15.21 -12.68
CA LEU A 65 -12.25 14.38 -13.73
C LEU A 65 -13.21 13.28 -14.19
N ILE A 66 -14.01 12.71 -13.29
CA ILE A 66 -15.00 11.66 -13.60
C ILE A 66 -15.87 11.99 -14.83
N PRO A 67 -16.58 13.13 -14.89
CA PRO A 67 -17.44 13.44 -16.04
C PRO A 67 -16.65 13.68 -17.34
N GLN A 68 -15.40 14.14 -17.25
CA GLN A 68 -14.52 14.28 -18.42
C GLN A 68 -14.15 12.91 -18.97
N TYR A 69 -13.85 11.95 -18.10
CA TYR A 69 -13.60 10.56 -18.49
C TYR A 69 -14.83 9.90 -19.09
N GLU A 70 -16.00 10.07 -18.47
CA GLU A 70 -17.26 9.53 -19.00
C GLU A 70 -17.59 10.11 -20.38
N ALA A 71 -17.39 11.42 -20.57
CA ALA A 71 -17.58 12.08 -21.87
C ALA A 71 -16.59 11.56 -22.92
N ALA A 72 -15.30 11.47 -22.59
CA ALA A 72 -14.28 10.96 -23.49
C ALA A 72 -14.54 9.49 -23.87
N LEU A 73 -14.93 8.66 -22.91
CA LEU A 73 -15.31 7.26 -23.14
C LEU A 73 -16.53 7.18 -24.05
N LYS A 74 -17.58 7.95 -23.77
CA LYS A 74 -18.80 8.00 -24.61
C LYS A 74 -18.49 8.42 -26.03
N THR A 75 -17.71 9.48 -26.23
CA THR A 75 -17.27 9.94 -27.56
C THR A 75 -16.49 8.86 -28.30
N THR A 76 -15.58 8.18 -27.61
CA THR A 76 -14.78 7.09 -28.19
C THR A 76 -15.66 5.91 -28.60
N ILE A 77 -16.59 5.49 -27.74
CA ILE A 77 -17.55 4.43 -28.05
C ILE A 77 -18.41 4.81 -29.25
N GLN A 78 -18.93 6.04 -29.30
CA GLN A 78 -19.75 6.49 -30.42
C GLN A 78 -18.96 6.50 -31.73
N ALA A 79 -17.72 7.01 -31.72
CA ALA A 79 -16.87 7.00 -32.90
C ALA A 79 -16.62 5.58 -33.42
N LEU A 80 -16.37 4.63 -32.51
CA LEU A 80 -16.23 3.21 -32.88
C LEU A 80 -17.52 2.64 -33.45
N VAL A 81 -18.67 2.92 -32.83
CA VAL A 81 -19.98 2.45 -33.34
C VAL A 81 -20.23 3.00 -34.75
N ASP A 82 -20.03 4.30 -34.97
CA ASP A 82 -20.23 4.94 -36.27
C ASP A 82 -19.30 4.33 -37.32
N GLU A 83 -18.05 4.07 -36.96
CA GLU A 83 -17.07 3.43 -37.83
C GLU A 83 -17.47 1.99 -38.18
N TYR A 84 -17.85 1.17 -37.20
CA TYR A 84 -18.31 -0.20 -37.44
C TYR A 84 -19.59 -0.22 -38.28
N GLN A 85 -20.49 0.74 -38.08
CA GLN A 85 -21.73 0.84 -38.85
C GLN A 85 -21.46 1.22 -40.30
N ALA A 86 -20.57 2.19 -40.56
CA ALA A 86 -20.12 2.52 -41.90
C ALA A 86 -19.42 1.34 -42.58
N ARG A 87 -18.58 0.61 -41.84
CA ARG A 87 -17.91 -0.61 -42.32
C ARG A 87 -18.91 -1.71 -42.68
N PHE A 88 -19.94 -1.91 -41.85
CA PHE A 88 -20.99 -2.90 -42.11
C PHE A 88 -21.75 -2.59 -43.41
N GLN A 89 -22.10 -1.32 -43.63
CA GLN A 89 -22.74 -0.88 -44.87
C GLN A 89 -21.86 -1.13 -46.12
N GLN A 90 -20.55 -0.88 -46.03
CA GLN A 90 -19.63 -1.16 -47.14
C GLN A 90 -19.56 -2.67 -47.48
N ILE A 91 -19.56 -3.54 -46.47
CA ILE A 91 -19.58 -5.00 -46.67
C ILE A 91 -20.91 -5.43 -47.32
N GLU A 92 -22.03 -4.89 -46.84
CA GLU A 92 -23.36 -5.17 -47.39
C GLU A 92 -23.45 -4.75 -48.87
N GLU A 93 -22.98 -3.55 -49.21
CA GLU A 93 -22.92 -3.09 -50.60
C GLU A 93 -22.02 -3.96 -51.49
N ALA A 94 -20.86 -4.39 -50.97
CA ALA A 94 -19.92 -5.24 -51.70
C ALA A 94 -20.51 -6.63 -51.98
N TYR A 95 -21.22 -7.18 -51.00
CA TYR A 95 -21.96 -8.45 -51.13
C TYR A 95 -23.08 -8.34 -52.18
N VAL A 96 -23.88 -7.26 -52.13
CA VAL A 96 -24.94 -6.99 -53.10
C VAL A 96 -24.41 -6.80 -54.52
N LYS A 97 -23.21 -6.21 -54.68
CA LYS A 97 -22.55 -5.99 -55.99
C LYS A 97 -21.88 -7.25 -56.56
N GLY A 98 -21.90 -8.39 -55.87
CA GLY A 98 -21.38 -9.66 -56.39
C GLY A 98 -19.86 -9.73 -56.55
N LEU A 99 -19.11 -8.94 -55.76
CA LEU A 99 -17.65 -9.05 -55.70
C LEU A 99 -17.24 -10.50 -55.36
N ALA A 100 -16.18 -10.99 -56.01
CA ALA A 100 -15.71 -12.35 -55.76
C ALA A 100 -15.29 -12.52 -54.30
N THR A 101 -15.62 -13.67 -53.70
CA THR A 101 -15.36 -13.99 -52.28
C THR A 101 -13.92 -13.69 -51.82
N SER A 102 -12.95 -13.74 -52.72
CA SER A 102 -11.55 -13.40 -52.46
C SER A 102 -11.29 -11.90 -52.25
N GLU A 103 -12.00 -11.01 -52.95
CA GLU A 103 -11.84 -9.56 -52.80
C GLU A 103 -12.49 -9.05 -51.50
N LEU A 104 -13.62 -9.66 -51.13
CA LEU A 104 -14.27 -9.45 -49.82
C LEU A 104 -13.39 -9.93 -48.65
N ALA A 105 -12.72 -11.08 -48.81
CA ALA A 105 -11.78 -11.58 -47.81
C ALA A 105 -10.54 -10.68 -47.67
N ASP A 106 -9.98 -10.22 -48.78
CA ASP A 106 -8.78 -9.36 -48.76
C ASP A 106 -9.07 -7.96 -48.17
N LEU A 107 -10.26 -7.42 -48.45
CA LEU A 107 -10.74 -6.18 -47.83
C LEU A 107 -10.96 -6.35 -46.31
N SER A 108 -11.56 -7.47 -45.90
CA SER A 108 -11.78 -7.80 -44.48
C SER A 108 -10.46 -7.91 -43.70
N VAL A 109 -9.43 -8.56 -44.27
CA VAL A 109 -8.11 -8.69 -43.65
C VAL A 109 -7.42 -7.34 -43.50
N LYS A 110 -7.41 -6.50 -44.55
CA LYS A 110 -6.81 -5.15 -44.49
C LYS A 110 -7.50 -4.26 -43.45
N LEU A 111 -8.82 -4.39 -43.33
CA LEU A 111 -9.61 -3.62 -42.36
C LEU A 111 -9.41 -4.08 -40.91
N ALA A 112 -9.21 -5.39 -40.69
CA ALA A 112 -8.86 -5.93 -39.37
C ALA A 112 -7.47 -5.43 -38.92
N GLN A 113 -6.50 -5.43 -39.84
CA GLN A 113 -5.14 -4.92 -39.56
C GLN A 113 -5.14 -3.42 -39.23
N ALA A 114 -5.95 -2.62 -39.93
CA ALA A 114 -6.07 -1.19 -39.64
C ALA A 114 -6.69 -0.91 -38.27
N ALA A 115 -7.76 -1.62 -37.90
CA ALA A 115 -8.39 -1.49 -36.58
C ALA A 115 -7.44 -1.94 -35.45
N GLU A 116 -6.65 -3.00 -35.67
CA GLU A 116 -5.68 -3.48 -34.70
C GLU A 116 -4.56 -2.45 -34.44
N LEU A 117 -4.08 -1.77 -35.48
CA LEU A 117 -3.09 -0.69 -35.34
C LEU A 117 -3.63 0.49 -34.52
N GLU A 118 -4.88 0.87 -34.72
CA GLU A 118 -5.49 2.01 -34.04
C GLU A 118 -5.82 1.70 -32.56
N ILE A 119 -6.30 0.47 -32.28
CA ILE A 119 -6.46 -0.04 -30.92
C ILE A 119 -5.11 -0.06 -30.19
N ASN A 120 -4.05 -0.50 -30.86
CA ASN A 120 -2.70 -0.49 -30.29
C ASN A 120 -2.21 0.94 -29.99
N ALA A 121 -2.44 1.90 -30.90
CA ALA A 121 -2.05 3.29 -30.69
C ALA A 121 -2.82 3.96 -29.53
N LEU A 122 -4.12 3.70 -29.41
CA LEU A 122 -4.95 4.16 -28.28
C LEU A 122 -4.53 3.49 -26.97
N SER A 123 -4.22 2.19 -27.00
CA SER A 123 -3.68 1.45 -25.86
C SER A 123 -2.35 2.03 -25.38
N GLU A 124 -1.44 2.41 -26.28
CA GLU A 124 -0.17 3.08 -25.94
C GLU A 124 -0.38 4.49 -25.35
N LYS A 125 -1.32 5.28 -25.90
CA LYS A 125 -1.70 6.57 -25.29
C LYS A 125 -2.30 6.41 -23.89
N LEU A 126 -3.11 5.37 -23.68
CA LEU A 126 -3.65 5.04 -22.36
C LEU A 126 -2.54 4.61 -21.41
N LYS A 127 -1.62 3.73 -21.86
CA LYS A 127 -0.45 3.31 -21.07
C LYS A 127 0.46 4.48 -20.69
N GLY A 128 0.59 5.50 -21.53
CA GLY A 128 1.33 6.72 -21.20
C GLY A 128 0.62 7.68 -20.23
N SER A 129 -0.71 7.57 -20.10
CA SER A 129 -1.53 8.45 -19.24
C SER A 129 -1.77 7.85 -17.83
N PHE A 130 -1.48 6.57 -17.65
CA PHE A 130 -1.44 5.89 -16.36
C PHE A 130 0.00 5.42 -16.15
N SER A 131 0.81 6.09 -15.33
CA SER A 131 1.97 5.42 -14.72
C SER A 131 1.40 4.28 -13.89
N LYS A 132 1.26 3.09 -14.51
CA LYS A 132 0.58 1.94 -13.91
C LYS A 132 1.34 1.59 -12.66
N ALA A 133 0.73 1.87 -11.50
CA ALA A 133 1.16 1.25 -10.26
C ALA A 133 1.15 -0.26 -10.49
N GLN A 134 2.32 -0.89 -10.56
CA GLN A 134 2.46 -2.33 -10.73
C GLN A 134 2.68 -2.95 -9.36
N VAL A 135 2.05 -4.08 -9.09
CA VAL A 135 2.23 -4.78 -7.81
C VAL A 135 3.57 -5.50 -7.82
N VAL A 136 4.48 -5.08 -6.94
CA VAL A 136 5.75 -5.76 -6.71
C VAL A 136 5.56 -6.96 -5.80
N PHE A 137 4.75 -6.80 -4.76
CA PHE A 137 4.25 -7.93 -3.99
C PHE A 137 2.88 -7.65 -3.42
N ASN A 138 2.15 -8.73 -3.16
CA ASN A 138 0.91 -8.73 -2.42
C ASN A 138 0.90 -9.93 -1.48
N SER A 139 0.84 -9.70 -0.18
CA SER A 139 0.58 -10.77 0.79
C SER A 139 -0.86 -10.66 1.30
N VAL A 140 -1.58 -11.77 1.31
CA VAL A 140 -3.02 -11.81 1.66
C VAL A 140 -3.25 -12.80 2.79
N ALA A 141 -4.17 -12.42 3.67
CA ALA A 141 -4.69 -13.31 4.70
C ALA A 141 -5.37 -14.53 4.09
N ASN A 142 -4.93 -15.69 4.54
CA ASN A 142 -5.49 -16.97 4.19
C ASN A 142 -6.81 -17.22 4.91
N LYS A 143 -7.91 -17.17 4.15
CA LYS A 143 -9.27 -17.46 4.64
C LYS A 143 -9.53 -18.95 4.90
N GLN A 144 -8.65 -19.85 4.43
CA GLN A 144 -8.78 -21.30 4.57
C GLN A 144 -8.08 -21.84 5.85
N GLY A 145 -7.35 -20.99 6.58
CA GLY A 145 -6.61 -21.34 7.79
C GLY A 145 -5.66 -22.52 7.58
N ALA A 146 -5.60 -23.43 8.55
CA ALA A 146 -4.69 -24.59 8.54
C ALA A 146 -4.86 -25.54 7.33
N ASN A 147 -5.95 -25.42 6.56
CA ASN A 147 -6.20 -26.27 5.40
C ASN A 147 -5.63 -25.71 4.09
N ALA A 148 -5.02 -24.53 4.12
CA ALA A 148 -4.51 -23.90 2.92
C ALA A 148 -3.34 -24.67 2.31
N LYS A 149 -3.34 -24.75 0.97
CA LYS A 149 -2.34 -25.46 0.18
C LYS A 149 -1.83 -24.59 -0.95
N GLY A 150 -0.62 -24.88 -1.43
CA GLY A 150 0.01 -24.14 -2.52
C GLY A 150 0.10 -22.65 -2.19
N ASP A 151 -0.26 -21.80 -3.15
CA ASP A 151 -0.17 -20.35 -3.00
C ASP A 151 -1.18 -19.72 -2.02
N ALA A 152 -2.19 -20.48 -1.59
CA ALA A 152 -3.10 -20.07 -0.52
C ALA A 152 -2.49 -20.21 0.88
N ASN A 153 -1.46 -21.04 1.04
CA ASN A 153 -0.68 -21.12 2.27
C ASN A 153 0.33 -19.96 2.27
N THR A 154 -0.04 -18.84 2.88
CA THR A 154 0.74 -17.60 2.81
C THR A 154 2.16 -17.77 3.38
N LEU A 155 2.33 -18.53 4.47
CA LEU A 155 3.66 -18.84 5.00
C LEU A 155 4.52 -19.55 3.94
N ALA A 156 4.03 -20.65 3.37
CA ALA A 156 4.76 -21.40 2.33
C ALA A 156 4.96 -20.59 1.04
N PHE A 157 4.04 -19.68 0.71
CA PHE A 157 4.19 -18.79 -0.44
C PHE A 157 5.44 -17.92 -0.31
N TRP A 158 5.67 -17.35 0.87
CA TRP A 158 6.80 -16.44 1.12
C TRP A 158 8.12 -17.13 1.45
N GLN A 159 8.19 -18.47 1.43
CA GLN A 159 9.44 -19.23 1.58
C GLN A 159 10.18 -19.33 0.24
N ILE A 160 10.72 -18.21 -0.23
CA ILE A 160 11.38 -18.09 -1.53
C ILE A 160 12.90 -18.15 -1.33
N PRO A 161 13.61 -19.16 -1.86
CA PRO A 161 15.06 -19.24 -1.72
C PRO A 161 15.76 -18.14 -2.54
N TYR A 162 16.99 -17.81 -2.17
CA TYR A 162 17.76 -16.72 -2.82
C TYR A 162 17.99 -16.97 -4.32
N GLN A 163 18.14 -18.22 -4.73
CA GLN A 163 18.26 -18.58 -6.15
C GLN A 163 17.00 -18.20 -6.97
N ASP A 164 15.86 -18.03 -6.31
CA ASP A 164 14.56 -17.69 -6.91
C ASP A 164 14.14 -16.23 -6.66
N ARG A 165 15.03 -15.40 -6.09
CA ARG A 165 14.74 -14.00 -5.70
C ARG A 165 14.27 -13.07 -6.82
N PHE A 166 14.42 -13.48 -8.08
CA PHE A 166 13.90 -12.75 -9.25
C PHE A 166 12.82 -13.51 -10.02
N LYS A 167 12.34 -14.64 -9.52
CA LYS A 167 11.26 -15.42 -10.15
C LYS A 167 9.91 -14.86 -9.72
N VAL A 168 9.04 -14.65 -10.71
CA VAL A 168 7.64 -14.27 -10.47
C VAL A 168 6.90 -15.47 -9.89
N LYS A 169 6.07 -15.23 -8.86
CA LYS A 169 5.26 -16.25 -8.19
C LYS A 169 3.84 -15.71 -7.93
N GLY A 170 2.83 -16.56 -8.07
CA GLY A 170 1.41 -16.20 -7.85
C GLY A 170 0.77 -15.45 -9.02
N ILE A 171 -0.45 -14.92 -8.78
CA ILE A 171 -1.27 -14.21 -9.78
C ILE A 171 -1.40 -12.74 -9.36
N PRO A 172 -1.26 -11.75 -10.26
CA PRO A 172 -1.33 -10.33 -9.92
C PRO A 172 -2.78 -9.88 -9.60
N THR A 173 -3.34 -10.34 -8.49
CA THR A 173 -4.64 -9.88 -7.96
C THR A 173 -4.48 -9.45 -6.51
N LEU A 174 -5.39 -8.59 -6.03
CA LEU A 174 -5.38 -8.16 -4.63
C LEU A 174 -5.87 -9.24 -3.66
N ASP A 175 -6.54 -10.28 -4.17
CA ASP A 175 -7.11 -11.38 -3.39
C ASP A 175 -6.18 -12.60 -3.28
N SER A 176 -5.01 -12.58 -3.91
CA SER A 176 -4.04 -13.67 -3.87
C SER A 176 -2.63 -13.21 -3.56
N ASN A 177 -1.82 -14.12 -3.02
CA ASN A 177 -0.40 -13.87 -2.83
C ASN A 177 0.29 -13.69 -4.19
N TYR A 178 1.13 -12.67 -4.29
CA TYR A 178 1.83 -12.33 -5.51
C TYR A 178 3.23 -11.78 -5.22
N TYR A 179 4.20 -12.14 -6.04
CA TYR A 179 5.56 -11.65 -5.97
C TYR A 179 6.13 -11.46 -7.38
N ASN A 180 6.49 -10.23 -7.72
CA ASN A 180 7.12 -9.84 -8.98
C ASN A 180 8.35 -8.96 -8.76
N PRO A 181 9.48 -9.57 -8.37
CA PRO A 181 10.71 -8.86 -8.06
C PRO A 181 11.44 -8.31 -9.29
N THR A 182 11.09 -8.71 -10.51
CA THR A 182 11.71 -8.14 -11.72
C THR A 182 11.40 -6.66 -11.85
N LEU A 183 10.33 -6.19 -11.20
CA LEU A 183 9.97 -4.78 -11.12
C LEU A 183 10.97 -3.93 -10.33
N TYR A 184 11.76 -4.53 -9.45
CA TYR A 184 12.88 -3.84 -8.80
C TYR A 184 14.07 -3.61 -9.75
N GLN A 185 14.13 -4.33 -10.88
CA GLN A 185 15.24 -4.29 -11.84
C GLN A 185 15.06 -3.21 -12.93
N SER A 186 14.06 -2.33 -12.78
CA SER A 186 13.86 -1.21 -13.69
C SER A 186 15.09 -0.31 -13.77
N LYS A 187 15.41 0.15 -14.98
CA LYS A 187 16.50 1.11 -15.17
C LYS A 187 15.95 2.53 -14.96
N GLY A 188 16.23 3.11 -13.81
CA GLY A 188 15.88 4.49 -13.49
C GLY A 188 15.12 4.64 -12.17
N PRO A 189 14.91 5.90 -11.74
CA PRO A 189 14.20 6.18 -10.51
C PRO A 189 12.75 5.71 -10.61
N ALA A 190 12.33 4.93 -9.63
CA ALA A 190 10.96 4.47 -9.47
C ALA A 190 10.42 4.89 -8.09
N THR A 191 9.13 5.15 -8.00
CA THR A 191 8.43 5.39 -6.73
C THR A 191 7.75 4.11 -6.28
N TYR A 192 7.92 3.76 -5.00
CA TYR A 192 7.35 2.58 -4.38
C TYR A 192 6.41 2.98 -3.27
N VAL A 193 5.27 2.28 -3.16
CA VAL A 193 4.25 2.56 -2.15
C VAL A 193 3.90 1.26 -1.45
N ASP A 194 4.08 1.22 -0.13
CA ASP A 194 3.57 0.13 0.70
C ASP A 194 2.22 0.54 1.27
N VAL A 195 1.24 -0.36 1.21
CA VAL A 195 -0.07 -0.20 1.84
C VAL A 195 -0.41 -1.42 2.67
N VAL A 196 -1.25 -1.23 3.67
CA VAL A 196 -1.82 -2.29 4.51
C VAL A 196 -3.34 -2.18 4.55
N GLU A 197 -4.01 -3.32 4.59
CA GLU A 197 -5.46 -3.42 4.79
C GLU A 197 -5.75 -4.18 6.08
N ASP A 198 -6.48 -3.58 7.00
CA ASP A 198 -6.84 -4.23 8.26
C ASP A 198 -7.96 -5.29 8.10
N LEU A 199 -8.33 -5.93 9.20
CA LEU A 199 -9.36 -6.97 9.20
C LEU A 199 -10.76 -6.45 8.86
N GLU A 200 -11.03 -5.15 9.02
CA GLU A 200 -12.31 -4.50 8.70
C GLU A 200 -12.34 -3.94 7.27
N GLY A 201 -11.18 -3.83 6.62
CA GLY A 201 -11.03 -3.46 5.20
C GLY A 201 -10.59 -2.03 5.00
N LYS A 202 -10.20 -1.37 6.09
CA LYS A 202 -9.61 -0.04 6.02
C LYS A 202 -8.18 -0.18 5.49
N VAL A 203 -7.89 0.59 4.45
CA VAL A 203 -6.57 0.67 3.84
C VAL A 203 -5.83 1.90 4.36
N ALA A 204 -4.56 1.75 4.69
CA ALA A 204 -3.66 2.85 4.99
C ALA A 204 -2.35 2.72 4.22
N MET A 205 -1.79 3.86 3.81
CA MET A 205 -0.44 3.94 3.27
C MET A 205 0.57 3.77 4.41
N LEU A 206 1.47 2.81 4.26
CA LEU A 206 2.57 2.60 5.18
C LEU A 206 3.74 3.53 4.84
N MET A 207 4.15 3.59 3.58
CA MET A 207 5.23 4.46 3.14
C MET A 207 5.18 4.74 1.64
N THR A 208 5.77 5.87 1.25
CA THR A 208 6.19 6.15 -0.12
C THR A 208 7.69 6.38 -0.11
N ALA A 209 8.40 5.76 -1.06
CA ALA A 209 9.84 5.85 -1.20
C ALA A 209 10.25 5.85 -2.68
N SER A 210 11.48 6.24 -2.98
CA SER A 210 12.06 6.06 -4.32
C SER A 210 13.37 5.31 -4.28
N ALA A 211 13.72 4.65 -5.38
CA ALA A 211 15.02 4.00 -5.58
C ALA A 211 15.34 3.95 -7.08
N ASP A 212 16.63 3.89 -7.41
CA ASP A 212 17.13 3.80 -8.79
C ASP A 212 17.17 2.36 -9.34
N GLY A 213 16.67 1.40 -8.54
CA GLY A 213 16.66 -0.03 -8.81
C GLY A 213 17.11 -0.84 -7.59
N ILE A 214 17.46 -2.10 -7.81
CA ILE A 214 18.02 -3.02 -6.80
C ILE A 214 19.34 -3.61 -7.28
N ASP A 215 20.32 -3.75 -6.37
CA ASP A 215 21.53 -4.51 -6.65
C ASP A 215 21.20 -6.00 -6.70
N PRO A 216 21.40 -6.70 -7.83
CA PRO A 216 20.98 -8.09 -7.99
C PRO A 216 21.80 -9.10 -7.17
N LYS A 217 22.94 -8.69 -6.61
CA LYS A 217 23.77 -9.51 -5.73
C LYS A 217 23.45 -9.24 -4.27
N THR A 218 23.52 -7.97 -3.85
CA THR A 218 23.31 -7.64 -2.43
C THR A 218 21.84 -7.60 -2.05
N MET A 219 20.95 -7.50 -3.05
CA MET A 219 19.51 -7.31 -2.89
C MET A 219 19.14 -6.12 -2.01
N LYS A 220 19.95 -5.06 -2.09
CA LYS A 220 19.69 -3.76 -1.47
C LYS A 220 19.21 -2.79 -2.55
N MET A 221 18.26 -1.93 -2.18
CA MET A 221 17.83 -0.84 -3.06
C MET A 221 19.03 0.08 -3.36
N ILE A 222 19.10 0.56 -4.59
CA ILE A 222 20.12 1.53 -5.03
C ILE A 222 19.57 2.93 -4.77
N ASN A 223 20.31 3.73 -3.99
CA ASN A 223 19.95 5.10 -3.61
C ASN A 223 18.51 5.25 -3.06
N PRO A 224 18.07 4.41 -2.10
CA PRO A 224 16.73 4.53 -1.55
C PRO A 224 16.54 5.89 -0.86
N LYS A 225 15.39 6.52 -1.10
CA LYS A 225 14.99 7.78 -0.49
C LYS A 225 13.59 7.67 0.08
N PHE A 226 13.44 8.09 1.33
CA PHE A 226 12.13 8.23 1.95
C PHE A 226 11.42 9.47 1.40
N ILE A 227 10.14 9.34 1.08
CA ILE A 227 9.30 10.45 0.62
C ILE A 227 8.30 10.83 1.73
N GLU A 228 7.44 9.88 2.16
CA GLU A 228 6.43 10.13 3.19
C GLU A 228 5.93 8.82 3.85
N GLY A 229 5.13 8.97 4.93
CA GLY A 229 4.52 7.88 5.68
C GLY A 229 5.27 7.50 6.97
N GLN A 230 5.29 6.21 7.30
CA GLN A 230 5.90 5.65 8.49
C GLN A 230 7.40 5.41 8.26
N LYS A 231 8.25 6.30 8.79
CA LYS A 231 9.70 6.25 8.60
C LYS A 231 10.33 4.94 9.11
N ASN A 232 9.79 4.37 10.19
CA ASN A 232 10.22 3.06 10.70
C ASN A 232 9.93 1.92 9.70
N VAL A 233 8.82 1.96 8.95
CA VAL A 233 8.55 0.98 7.89
C VAL A 233 9.56 1.11 6.76
N TYR A 234 9.85 2.33 6.32
CA TYR A 234 10.88 2.58 5.31
C TYR A 234 12.25 2.04 5.74
N ASP A 235 12.67 2.35 6.97
CA ASP A 235 13.95 1.89 7.50
C ASP A 235 13.97 0.36 7.66
N ALA A 236 12.88 -0.23 8.17
CA ALA A 236 12.70 -1.68 8.39
C ALA A 236 12.67 -2.52 7.10
N HIS A 237 12.08 -1.99 6.02
CA HIS A 237 11.65 -2.81 4.89
C HIS A 237 11.98 -2.26 3.50
N PHE A 238 12.42 -1.02 3.34
CA PHE A 238 12.72 -0.49 2.00
C PHE A 238 14.19 -0.09 1.86
N ALA A 239 14.73 0.64 2.83
CA ALA A 239 16.15 1.00 2.87
C ALA A 239 17.08 -0.17 3.28
N SER A 240 16.47 -1.28 3.66
CA SER A 240 17.12 -2.51 4.09
C SER A 240 17.52 -3.41 2.91
N GLY A 241 18.17 -4.54 3.20
CA GLY A 241 18.34 -5.59 2.20
C GLY A 241 17.28 -6.68 2.32
N TRP A 242 17.01 -7.33 1.20
CA TRP A 242 16.17 -8.51 1.08
C TRP A 242 16.90 -9.73 1.66
N SER A 243 16.21 -10.53 2.46
CA SER A 243 16.73 -11.78 3.01
C SER A 243 15.76 -12.93 2.77
N SER A 244 16.33 -14.12 2.65
CA SER A 244 15.65 -15.42 2.64
C SER A 244 16.33 -16.35 3.65
N HIS A 245 15.78 -17.53 3.87
CA HIS A 245 16.37 -18.49 4.82
C HIS A 245 17.78 -18.97 4.46
N ASP A 246 18.18 -18.83 3.20
CA ASP A 246 19.46 -19.25 2.63
C ASP A 246 20.36 -18.06 2.20
N TYR A 247 19.91 -16.82 2.46
CA TYR A 247 20.69 -15.61 2.19
C TYR A 247 20.33 -14.49 3.16
N ASP A 248 21.36 -13.91 3.77
CA ASP A 248 21.18 -12.81 4.71
C ASP A 248 21.61 -11.48 4.06
N GLY A 249 20.63 -10.73 3.58
CA GLY A 249 20.82 -9.35 3.12
C GLY A 249 20.43 -8.32 4.18
N ASP A 250 20.02 -8.76 5.36
CA ASP A 250 19.50 -7.85 6.38
C ASP A 250 20.63 -7.03 6.99
N THR A 251 20.26 -6.04 7.80
CA THR A 251 21.22 -5.21 8.53
C THR A 251 21.21 -5.51 10.03
N TYR A 252 20.56 -6.60 10.42
CA TYR A 252 20.47 -7.06 11.79
C TYR A 252 21.64 -8.00 12.11
N GLY A 253 21.81 -8.35 13.39
CA GLY A 253 22.90 -9.24 13.82
C GLY A 253 22.72 -10.71 13.43
N SER A 254 21.56 -11.07 12.88
CA SER A 254 21.19 -12.43 12.51
C SER A 254 20.08 -12.44 11.46
N ASN A 255 20.10 -13.44 10.58
CA ASN A 255 19.09 -13.61 9.53
C ASN A 255 17.66 -13.67 10.08
N CYS A 256 16.92 -12.58 9.90
CA CYS A 256 15.53 -12.45 10.31
C CYS A 256 14.61 -13.46 9.60
N ALA A 257 14.83 -13.72 8.31
CA ALA A 257 14.03 -14.69 7.55
C ALA A 257 14.15 -16.09 8.17
N THR A 258 15.37 -16.54 8.49
CA THR A 258 15.60 -17.84 9.15
C THR A 258 14.92 -17.95 10.50
N THR A 259 14.92 -16.85 11.26
CA THR A 259 14.31 -16.81 12.59
C THR A 259 12.79 -16.89 12.51
N PHE A 260 12.18 -16.17 11.55
CA PHE A 260 10.73 -15.96 11.51
C PHE A 260 10.06 -16.66 10.34
N GLY A 261 10.04 -18.00 10.42
CA GLY A 261 9.24 -18.83 9.52
C GLY A 261 9.78 -18.95 8.10
N LYS A 262 11.05 -18.59 7.86
CA LYS A 262 11.69 -18.60 6.52
C LYS A 262 11.02 -17.63 5.54
N VAL A 263 10.30 -16.63 6.05
CA VAL A 263 9.62 -15.62 5.24
C VAL A 263 10.63 -14.71 4.59
N THR A 264 10.46 -14.51 3.30
CA THR A 264 11.38 -13.77 2.46
C THR A 264 10.85 -12.37 2.16
N GLN A 265 11.60 -11.35 2.56
CA GLN A 265 11.28 -9.93 2.40
C GLN A 265 12.51 -9.07 2.75
N HIS A 266 12.37 -7.75 2.77
CA HIS A 266 13.41 -6.85 3.24
C HIS A 266 13.35 -6.65 4.77
N TYR A 267 14.51 -6.64 5.43
CA TYR A 267 14.65 -6.54 6.89
C TYR A 267 15.83 -5.63 7.32
N SER A 268 15.62 -4.74 8.29
CA SER A 268 16.69 -4.16 9.15
C SER A 268 16.48 -4.40 10.64
N SER A 269 15.22 -4.55 11.03
CA SER A 269 14.81 -5.15 12.29
C SER A 269 13.74 -6.17 11.94
N CYS A 270 13.77 -7.32 12.60
CA CYS A 270 13.01 -8.48 12.11
C CYS A 270 11.49 -8.28 12.09
N TRP A 271 10.96 -7.25 12.77
CA TRP A 271 9.53 -7.07 12.98
C TRP A 271 9.07 -5.61 12.96
N THR A 272 8.62 -5.15 11.79
CA THR A 272 7.66 -4.04 11.68
C THR A 272 6.38 -4.52 11.00
N TYR A 273 6.49 -5.22 9.87
CA TYR A 273 5.51 -6.19 9.38
C TYR A 273 6.21 -7.48 8.94
N ASN A 274 5.44 -8.56 8.82
CA ASN A 274 5.89 -9.80 8.20
C ASN A 274 4.84 -10.28 7.20
N LEU A 275 5.30 -10.75 6.03
CA LEU A 275 4.41 -11.14 4.94
C LEU A 275 3.79 -12.53 5.13
N GLY A 276 4.31 -13.40 5.99
CA GLY A 276 3.85 -14.80 6.06
C GLY A 276 3.84 -15.47 7.43
N ALA A 277 4.41 -14.84 8.45
CA ALA A 277 4.58 -15.41 9.79
C ALA A 277 4.07 -14.47 10.87
N ASP A 278 3.82 -15.04 12.04
CA ASP A 278 3.58 -14.33 13.30
C ASP A 278 4.91 -14.11 14.05
N ALA A 279 4.95 -13.08 14.90
CA ALA A 279 6.11 -12.70 15.69
C ALA A 279 6.30 -13.57 16.93
N ASP A 280 5.21 -14.20 17.39
CA ASP A 280 5.20 -15.06 18.56
C ASP A 280 5.41 -16.53 18.18
N SER A 281 6.02 -17.30 19.07
CA SER A 281 6.17 -18.75 18.87
C SER A 281 4.84 -19.46 19.20
N PRO A 282 4.34 -20.37 18.33
CA PRO A 282 4.93 -20.77 17.05
C PRO A 282 4.71 -19.72 15.95
N TYR A 283 5.76 -19.43 15.17
CA TYR A 283 5.70 -18.42 14.09
C TYR A 283 4.75 -18.80 12.94
N ASP A 284 4.29 -20.05 12.90
CA ASP A 284 3.22 -20.51 12.03
C ASP A 284 1.88 -20.35 12.75
N ASP A 285 1.10 -19.36 12.34
CA ASP A 285 -0.18 -18.99 12.96
C ASP A 285 -1.38 -19.66 12.29
N LYS A 286 -1.22 -20.93 11.91
CA LYS A 286 -2.17 -21.67 11.07
C LYS A 286 -2.25 -21.07 9.66
N HIS A 287 -1.11 -20.61 9.17
CA HIS A 287 -0.92 -20.08 7.83
C HIS A 287 -1.76 -18.84 7.51
N TRP A 288 -2.13 -17.99 8.48
CA TRP A 288 -2.92 -16.78 8.21
C TRP A 288 -2.19 -15.87 7.22
N GLY A 289 -0.90 -15.61 7.44
CA GLY A 289 -0.10 -14.76 6.56
C GLY A 289 0.32 -13.44 7.21
N PRO A 290 -0.10 -12.27 6.69
CA PRO A 290 0.54 -11.01 7.03
C PRO A 290 0.17 -10.49 8.43
N HIS A 291 1.19 -10.00 9.14
CA HIS A 291 1.09 -9.38 10.45
C HIS A 291 1.74 -8.00 10.45
N PHE A 292 1.22 -7.11 11.29
CA PHE A 292 1.72 -5.74 11.40
C PHE A 292 1.83 -5.30 12.86
N HIS A 293 2.89 -4.58 13.21
CA HIS A 293 3.13 -4.09 14.56
C HIS A 293 1.97 -3.19 15.04
N SER A 294 1.29 -3.61 16.10
CA SER A 294 0.02 -3.02 16.55
C SER A 294 0.10 -1.54 16.92
N PRO A 295 1.14 -1.05 17.63
CA PRO A 295 1.31 0.39 17.86
C PRO A 295 1.39 1.21 16.56
N THR A 296 2.04 0.69 15.51
CA THR A 296 2.11 1.37 14.21
C THR A 296 0.75 1.32 13.50
N ALA A 297 0.04 0.19 13.55
CA ALA A 297 -1.33 0.09 13.03
C ALA A 297 -2.29 1.09 13.70
N GLN A 298 -2.23 1.22 15.02
CA GLN A 298 -3.03 2.18 15.79
C GLN A 298 -2.72 3.63 15.39
N SER A 299 -1.45 3.96 15.15
CA SER A 299 -1.07 5.30 14.69
C SER A 299 -1.66 5.67 13.33
N LEU A 300 -2.00 4.66 12.52
CA LEU A 300 -2.67 4.79 11.23
C LEU A 300 -4.20 4.65 11.33
N ASN A 301 -4.76 4.64 12.55
CA ASN A 301 -6.16 4.40 12.84
C ASN A 301 -6.70 3.09 12.24
N LEU A 302 -5.87 2.05 12.17
CA LEU A 302 -6.29 0.71 11.74
C LEU A 302 -6.79 -0.11 12.93
N LYS A 303 -7.71 -1.05 12.65
CA LYS A 303 -8.18 -2.00 13.65
C LYS A 303 -7.05 -2.97 14.02
N THR A 304 -6.85 -3.17 15.32
CA THR A 304 -5.98 -4.22 15.87
C THR A 304 -6.81 -5.34 16.51
N ASP A 305 -6.32 -6.57 16.48
CA ASP A 305 -6.96 -7.72 17.11
C ASP A 305 -6.56 -7.93 18.60
N GLY A 306 -5.69 -7.06 19.12
CA GLY A 306 -5.27 -7.05 20.53
C GLY A 306 -3.91 -7.70 20.80
N SER A 307 -3.27 -8.32 19.80
CA SER A 307 -1.88 -8.81 19.93
C SER A 307 -0.86 -7.68 19.75
N SER A 308 0.42 -7.95 20.08
CA SER A 308 1.53 -7.02 19.81
C SER A 308 1.78 -6.83 18.29
N TYR A 309 1.44 -7.84 17.50
CA TYR A 309 1.54 -7.85 16.05
C TYR A 309 0.21 -8.29 15.46
N THR A 310 -0.67 -7.34 15.17
CA THR A 310 -2.03 -7.63 14.71
C THR A 310 -2.00 -8.33 13.37
N ARG A 311 -2.89 -9.32 13.21
CA ARG A 311 -3.24 -9.86 11.90
C ARG A 311 -3.80 -8.74 11.03
N VAL A 312 -3.40 -8.74 9.77
CA VAL A 312 -3.95 -7.83 8.74
C VAL A 312 -4.46 -8.66 7.57
N ARG A 313 -5.35 -8.07 6.77
CA ARG A 313 -5.93 -8.75 5.62
C ARG A 313 -4.97 -8.77 4.44
N ARG A 314 -4.20 -7.70 4.27
CA ARG A 314 -3.30 -7.56 3.13
C ARG A 314 -2.15 -6.60 3.41
N ILE A 315 -0.98 -6.88 2.84
CA ILE A 315 0.12 -5.92 2.69
C ILE A 315 0.57 -5.96 1.23
N THR A 316 0.62 -4.80 0.59
CA THR A 316 0.94 -4.68 -0.84
C THR A 316 2.01 -3.64 -1.06
N ARG A 317 2.99 -3.94 -1.92
CA ARG A 317 3.93 -2.95 -2.46
C ARG A 317 3.63 -2.70 -3.93
N TYR A 318 3.47 -1.45 -4.29
CA TYR A 318 3.39 -0.98 -5.66
C TYR A 318 4.70 -0.34 -6.10
N VAL A 319 4.91 -0.31 -7.42
CA VAL A 319 5.93 0.52 -8.08
C VAL A 319 5.29 1.38 -9.16
N ILE A 320 5.75 2.61 -9.30
CA ILE A 320 5.31 3.62 -10.26
C ILE A 320 6.58 4.12 -10.96
N PHE A 321 6.66 3.90 -12.27
CA PHE A 321 7.78 4.32 -13.13
C PHE A 321 7.53 5.70 -13.75
#